data_AF-A0A924QT40-F1
#
_entry.id   AF-A0A924QT40-F1
#
_cell.length_a   1.000
_cell.length_b   1.000
_cell.length_c   1.000
_cell.angle_alpha   90.00
_cell.angle_beta   90.00
_cell.angle_gamma   90.00
#
_symmetry.space_group_name_H-M   'P 1'
#
loop_
_entity.id
_entity.type
_entity.pdbx_description
1 polymer ?
#
loop_
_entity_poly.entity_id
_entity_poly.type
_entity_poly.pdbx_seq_one_letter_code
_entity_poly.pdbx_strand_id
1 'polypeptide(L)'
;MPLEITAPIEITAPTETTRLVLRSLRPSDLTDVAAYQSREDVVRHLPWNVRTREESAEHLAKRIVATLLENDGDHLVAAVERPGAARSASSARRTSC
;
A
#
# COMPACT_ATOMS: atom_id res chain seq x y z
N MET A 1 -20.88 19.85 -3.85
CA MET A 1 -20.64 19.82 -2.39
C MET A 1 -19.18 19.44 -2.19
N PRO A 2 -18.25 20.39 -2.06
CA PRO A 2 -16.89 20.06 -1.67
C PRO A 2 -16.89 19.59 -0.21
N LEU A 3 -16.20 18.50 0.08
CA LEU A 3 -15.93 18.07 1.44
C LEU A 3 -14.81 18.98 1.95
N GLU A 4 -15.14 19.99 2.76
CA GLU A 4 -14.11 20.80 3.39
C GLU A 4 -13.41 19.97 4.47
N ILE A 5 -12.10 19.75 4.30
CA ILE A 5 -11.26 19.13 5.33
C ILE A 5 -11.07 20.18 6.44
N THR A 6 -11.85 20.07 7.51
CA THR A 6 -11.83 21.05 8.61
C THR A 6 -10.61 20.91 9.55
N ALA A 7 -9.83 19.83 9.41
CA ALA A 7 -8.59 19.59 10.15
C ALA A 7 -7.71 18.57 9.42
N PRO A 8 -6.36 18.64 9.57
CA PRO A 8 -5.46 17.69 8.91
C PRO A 8 -5.73 16.25 9.36
N ILE A 9 -5.73 15.32 8.40
CA ILE A 9 -5.90 13.88 8.67
C ILE A 9 -4.53 13.22 8.56
N GLU A 10 -4.02 12.68 9.65
CA GLU A 10 -2.71 12.01 9.69
C GLU A 10 -2.82 10.58 10.22
N ILE A 11 -2.11 9.62 9.61
CA ILE A 11 -1.95 8.27 10.15
C ILE A 11 -0.77 8.27 11.12
N THR A 12 -1.04 8.60 12.38
CA THR A 12 -0.06 8.57 13.48
C THR A 12 -0.01 7.22 14.18
N ALA A 13 -1.11 6.47 14.17
CA ALA A 13 -1.23 5.14 14.75
C ALA A 13 -2.08 4.22 13.86
N PRO A 14 -1.91 2.88 13.95
CA PRO A 14 -2.78 1.96 13.25
C PRO A 14 -4.25 2.14 13.66
N THR A 15 -5.14 2.16 12.67
CA THR A 15 -6.58 2.15 12.89
C THR A 15 -7.09 0.72 12.82
N GLU A 16 -7.67 0.25 13.92
CA GLU A 16 -8.25 -1.09 14.00
C GLU A 16 -9.73 -1.07 13.63
N THR A 17 -10.15 -2.10 12.91
CA THR A 17 -11.55 -2.39 12.60
C THR A 17 -11.84 -3.83 12.99
N THR A 18 -13.10 -4.27 12.91
CA THR A 18 -13.48 -5.64 13.22
C THR A 18 -12.69 -6.71 12.44
N ARG A 19 -12.20 -6.38 11.24
CA ARG A 19 -11.54 -7.36 10.36
C ARG A 19 -10.17 -6.95 9.83
N LEU A 20 -9.79 -5.68 9.96
CA LEU A 20 -8.63 -5.09 9.30
C LEU A 20 -7.91 -4.12 10.22
N VAL A 21 -6.60 -4.03 10.05
CA VAL A 21 -5.74 -2.99 10.62
C VAL A 21 -5.22 -2.15 9.48
N LEU A 22 -5.47 -0.84 9.52
CA LEU A 22 -4.96 0.13 8.56
C LEU A 22 -3.77 0.84 9.20
N ARG A 23 -2.62 0.84 8.55
CA ARG A 23 -1.38 1.44 9.08
C ARG A 23 -0.60 2.16 7.99
N SER A 24 0.37 2.99 8.38
CA SER A 24 1.31 3.60 7.44
C SER A 24 2.07 2.53 6.64
N LEU A 25 2.32 2.81 5.37
CA LEU A 25 3.12 1.97 4.47
C LEU A 25 4.56 1.87 4.96
N ARG A 26 5.18 0.72 4.70
CA ARG A 26 6.58 0.43 5.09
C ARG A 26 7.34 -0.13 3.87
N PRO A 27 8.67 0.03 3.83
CA PRO A 27 9.48 -0.58 2.76
C PRO A 27 9.31 -2.10 2.64
N SER A 28 9.01 -2.76 3.77
CA SER A 28 8.76 -4.21 3.83
C SER A 28 7.48 -4.66 3.11
N ASP A 29 6.61 -3.74 2.70
CA ASP A 29 5.37 -4.04 1.98
C ASP A 29 5.58 -4.28 0.48
N LEU A 30 6.81 -4.11 -0.03
CA LEU A 30 7.14 -4.26 -1.45
C LEU A 30 6.69 -5.60 -2.04
N THR A 31 6.84 -6.69 -1.29
CA THR A 31 6.45 -8.02 -1.78
C THR A 31 4.95 -8.09 -2.05
N ASP A 32 4.13 -7.56 -1.15
CA ASP A 32 2.68 -7.55 -1.31
C ASP A 32 2.25 -6.54 -2.38
N VAL A 33 2.90 -5.37 -2.43
CA VAL A 33 2.67 -4.34 -3.46
C VAL A 33 2.95 -4.87 -4.87
N ALA A 34 4.12 -5.48 -5.08
CA ALA A 34 4.49 -6.04 -6.37
C ALA A 34 3.56 -7.19 -6.79
N ALA A 35 3.04 -7.97 -5.84
CA ALA A 35 2.17 -9.11 -6.14
C ALA A 35 0.87 -8.70 -6.83
N TYR A 36 0.25 -7.58 -6.46
CA TYR A 36 -0.96 -7.11 -7.14
C TYR A 36 -0.66 -6.14 -8.30
N GLN A 37 0.46 -5.43 -8.29
CA GLN A 37 0.84 -4.56 -9.42
C GLN A 37 1.34 -5.32 -10.64
N SER A 38 1.76 -6.57 -10.48
CA SER A 38 2.16 -7.46 -11.58
C SER A 38 0.99 -8.25 -12.20
N ARG A 39 -0.21 -8.13 -11.64
CA ARG A 39 -1.38 -8.92 -12.02
C ARG A 39 -2.26 -8.21 -13.05
N GLU A 40 -2.28 -8.72 -14.28
CA GLU A 40 -3.12 -8.19 -15.37
C GLU A 40 -4.61 -8.12 -15.00
N ASP A 41 -5.12 -9.14 -14.30
CA ASP A 41 -6.52 -9.19 -13.86
C ASP A 41 -6.88 -8.10 -12.84
N VAL A 42 -5.89 -7.59 -12.12
CA VAL A 42 -6.02 -6.46 -11.19
C VAL A 42 -5.82 -5.13 -11.94
N VAL A 43 -4.70 -4.97 -12.66
CA VAL A 43 -4.33 -3.67 -13.22
C VAL A 43 -5.20 -3.24 -14.39
N ARG A 44 -5.92 -4.15 -15.06
CA ARG A 44 -6.89 -3.78 -16.12
C ARG A 44 -7.99 -2.82 -15.66
N HIS A 45 -8.19 -2.71 -14.34
CA HIS A 45 -9.15 -1.81 -13.70
C HIS A 45 -8.53 -0.54 -13.14
N LEU A 46 -7.22 -0.35 -13.31
CA LEU A 46 -6.45 0.76 -12.76
C LEU A 46 -5.91 1.64 -13.90
N PRO A 47 -5.67 2.94 -13.65
CA PRO A 47 -5.19 3.87 -14.68
C PRO A 47 -3.70 3.67 -15.05
N TRP A 48 -3.11 2.52 -14.71
CA TRP A 48 -1.71 2.23 -14.94
C TRP A 48 -1.50 0.79 -15.41
N ASN A 49 -0.40 0.55 -16.12
CA ASN A 49 -0.02 -0.76 -16.63
C ASN A 49 0.53 -1.67 -15.52
N VAL A 50 0.69 -2.95 -15.88
CA VAL A 50 1.44 -3.94 -15.09
C VAL A 50 2.82 -3.37 -14.77
N ARG A 51 3.27 -3.51 -13.53
CA ARG A 51 4.59 -3.07 -13.10
C ARG A 51 5.50 -4.25 -12.81
N THR A 52 6.76 -4.07 -13.16
CA THR A 52 7.89 -4.87 -12.67
C THR A 52 8.08 -4.67 -11.16
N ARG A 53 8.93 -5.49 -10.53
CA ARG A 53 9.22 -5.37 -9.10
C ARG A 53 9.94 -4.04 -8.80
N GLU A 54 10.81 -3.61 -9.70
CA GLU A 54 11.59 -2.38 -9.62
C GLU A 54 10.68 -1.15 -9.71
N GLU A 55 9.78 -1.11 -10.70
CA GLU A 55 8.77 -0.05 -10.82
C GLU A 55 7.81 -0.04 -9.62
N SER A 56 7.50 -1.21 -9.06
CA SER A 56 6.70 -1.32 -7.83
C SER A 56 7.45 -0.73 -6.61
N ALA A 57 8.77 -0.88 -6.55
CA ALA A 57 9.59 -0.30 -5.49
C ALA A 57 9.64 1.23 -5.58
N GLU A 58 9.82 1.78 -6.79
CA GLU A 58 9.73 3.23 -7.02
C GLU A 58 8.35 3.78 -6.66
N HIS A 59 7.29 3.04 -7.05
CA HIS A 59 5.91 3.40 -6.75
C HIS A 59 5.62 3.37 -5.24
N LEU A 60 6.17 2.40 -4.51
CA LEU A 60 6.06 2.28 -3.06
C LEU A 60 6.83 3.40 -2.35
N ALA A 61 8.06 3.71 -2.77
CA ALA A 61 8.87 4.76 -2.17
C ALA A 61 8.14 6.11 -2.16
N LYS A 62 7.44 6.44 -3.24
CA LYS A 62 6.62 7.66 -3.35
C LYS A 62 5.44 7.70 -2.37
N ARG A 63 4.94 6.54 -1.92
CA ARG A 63 3.72 6.42 -1.11
C ARG A 63 3.97 6.18 0.38
N ILE A 64 5.18 5.76 0.76
CA ILE A 64 5.53 5.58 2.18
C ILE A 64 5.40 6.90 2.95
N VAL A 65 5.68 8.03 2.30
CA VAL A 65 5.60 9.37 2.89
C VAL A 65 4.19 9.99 2.86
N ALA A 66 3.23 9.33 2.20
CA ALA A 66 1.87 9.83 2.00
C ALA A 66 0.99 9.54 3.22
N THR A 67 1.30 10.19 4.35
CA THR A 67 0.68 9.94 5.67
C THR A 67 -0.20 11.08 6.19
N LEU A 68 -0.30 12.20 5.47
CA LEU A 68 -1.01 13.41 5.86
C LEU A 68 -1.92 13.91 4.71
N LEU A 69 -3.14 14.33 5.05
CA LEU A 69 -4.03 15.13 4.20
C LEU A 69 -4.23 16.49 4.85
N GLU A 70 -3.75 17.54 4.21
CA GLU A 70 -3.94 18.92 4.66
C GLU A 70 -4.44 19.82 3.54
N ASN A 71 -3.97 19.59 2.31
CA ASN A 71 -4.22 20.43 1.15
C ASN A 71 -4.88 19.66 0.00
N ASP A 72 -5.52 20.39 -0.91
CA ASP A 72 -6.06 19.81 -2.13
C ASP A 72 -4.94 19.19 -3.00
N GLY A 73 -5.15 17.95 -3.43
CA GLY A 73 -4.17 17.17 -4.18
C GLY A 73 -3.28 16.27 -3.32
N ASP A 74 -3.34 16.41 -1.99
CA ASP A 74 -2.72 15.45 -1.08
C ASP A 74 -3.38 14.07 -1.24
N HIS A 75 -2.61 13.04 -0.95
CA HIS A 75 -3.10 11.67 -0.94
C HIS A 75 -2.59 10.97 0.30
N LEU A 76 -3.45 10.12 0.85
CA LEU A 76 -3.16 9.30 2.01
C LEU A 76 -3.16 7.84 1.58
N VAL A 77 -2.10 7.11 1.94
CA VAL A 77 -2.00 5.70 1.58
C VAL A 77 -1.72 4.85 2.81
N ALA A 78 -2.68 3.98 3.12
CA ALA A 78 -2.56 3.00 4.19
C ALA A 78 -2.27 1.60 3.61
N ALA A 79 -1.39 0.87 4.26
CA ALA A 79 -1.32 -0.58 4.13
C ALA A 79 -2.46 -1.22 4.94
N VAL A 80 -3.02 -2.30 4.40
CA VAL A 80 -4.12 -3.05 5.02
C VAL A 80 -3.62 -4.42 5.42
N GLU A 81 -3.70 -4.74 6.71
CA GLU A 81 -3.35 -6.04 7.27
C GLU A 81 -4.56 -6.69 7.94
N ARG A 82 -4.52 -8.02 8.09
CA ARG A 82 -5.50 -8.74 8.91
C ARG A 82 -5.02 -8.78 10.37
N PRO A 83 -5.91 -8.63 11.35
CA PRO A 83 -5.57 -8.85 12.75
C PRO A 83 -4.95 -10.24 12.95
N GLY A 84 -3.78 -10.28 13.58
CA GLY A 84 -3.07 -11.53 13.90
C GLY A 84 -2.43 -12.29 12.73
N ALA A 85 -2.43 -11.75 11.51
CA ALA A 85 -1.78 -12.42 10.38
C ALA A 85 -0.24 -12.26 10.44
N ALA A 86 0.48 -13.37 10.60
CA ALA A 86 1.91 -13.40 10.27
C ALA A 86 2.08 -13.09 8.77
N ARG A 87 3.02 -12.19 8.44
CA ARG A 87 3.24 -11.74 7.06
C ARG A 87 3.54 -12.91 6.13
N SER A 88 3.00 -12.87 4.91
CA SER A 88 3.37 -13.79 3.83
C SER A 88 4.82 -13.56 3.43
N ALA A 89 5.73 -14.36 3.97
CA ALA A 89 7.06 -14.50 3.42
C ALA A 89 6.94 -15.18 2.06
N SER A 90 7.15 -14.44 0.97
CA SER A 90 7.18 -15.03 -0.37
C SER A 90 8.34 -16.03 -0.43
N SER A 91 7.97 -17.30 -0.63
CA SER A 91 8.90 -18.41 -0.82
C SER A 91 9.68 -18.18 -2.12
N ALA A 92 10.90 -17.66 -1.99
CA ALA A 92 11.91 -17.84 -3.02
C ALA A 92 12.25 -19.34 -3.04
N ARG A 93 11.67 -20.06 -4.01
CA ARG A 93 12.08 -21.42 -4.35
C ARG A 93 13.59 -21.40 -4.57
N ARG A 94 14.33 -22.03 -3.66
CA ARG A 94 15.71 -22.45 -3.90
C ARG A 94 15.66 -23.52 -4.98
N THR A 95 15.96 -23.17 -6.22
CA THR A 95 16.33 -24.17 -7.23
C THR A 95 17.73 -24.65 -6.86
N SER A 96 17.76 -25.79 -6.17
CA SER A 96 18.94 -26.66 -6.10
C SER A 96 18.90 -27.54 -7.33
N CYS A 97 19.89 -27.41 -8.21
CA CYS A 97 20.60 -28.54 -8.82
C CYS A 97 21.93 -28.04 -9.37
#